data_AF-A0A2T3TZ36-F1
#
_entry.id   AF-A0A2T3TZ36-F1
#
_cell.length_a   1.000
_cell.length_b   1.000
_cell.length_c   1.000
_cell.angle_alpha   90.00
_cell.angle_beta   90.00
_cell.angle_gamma   90.00
#
_symmetry.space_group_name_H-M   'P 1'
#
loop_
_entity.id
_entity.type
_entity.pdbx_description
1 polymer ?
#
loop_
_entity_poly.entity_id
_entity_poly.type
_entity_poly.pdbx_seq_one_letter_code
_entity_poly.pdbx_strand_id
1 'polypeptide(L)'
;MTTPTRRISFYLKPAVVKSEREACSYLDSLPASERSRAQRAAFLAGLALIKRTPALAYSLAEWSEDEIRMPPLPVQPEKPAQPAADSAPHMQQVKKNIQAFFPK
;
A
#
# COMPACT_ATOMS: atom_id res chain seq x y z
N MET A 1 -7.91 23.11 9.18
CA MET A 1 -7.95 23.12 7.69
C MET A 1 -8.28 21.71 7.24
N THR A 2 -9.50 21.46 6.77
CA THR A 2 -9.86 20.16 6.19
C THR A 2 -9.25 20.11 4.79
N THR A 3 -8.38 19.14 4.54
CA THR A 3 -7.78 18.94 3.22
C THR A 3 -8.91 18.62 2.23
N PRO A 4 -9.06 19.35 1.11
CA PRO A 4 -10.16 19.11 0.19
C PRO A 4 -9.97 17.76 -0.52
N THR A 5 -10.97 16.89 -0.43
CA THR A 5 -11.02 15.64 -1.18
C THR A 5 -11.19 15.94 -2.67
N ARG A 6 -10.28 15.45 -3.52
CA ARG A 6 -10.38 15.56 -4.98
C ARG A 6 -10.98 14.27 -5.57
N ARG A 7 -12.02 14.41 -6.40
CA ARG A 7 -12.54 13.30 -7.21
C ARG A 7 -11.70 13.16 -8.49
N ILE A 8 -11.28 11.93 -8.80
CA ILE A 8 -10.60 11.57 -10.05
C ILE A 8 -11.47 10.52 -10.73
N SER A 9 -11.70 10.66 -12.03
CA SER A 9 -12.60 9.78 -12.78
C SER A 9 -12.05 9.56 -14.18
N PHE A 10 -12.10 8.31 -14.62
CA PHE A 10 -11.80 7.86 -15.98
C PHE A 10 -12.80 6.74 -16.31
N TYR A 11 -13.04 6.54 -17.60
CA TYR A 11 -13.96 5.51 -18.08
C TYR A 11 -13.16 4.34 -18.64
N LEU A 12 -13.58 3.13 -18.27
CA LEU A 12 -13.09 1.89 -18.85
C LEU A 12 -14.10 1.38 -19.89
N LYS A 13 -13.60 0.69 -20.91
CA LYS A 13 -14.34 0.04 -22.01
C LYS A 13 -14.08 -1.48 -21.99
N PRO A 14 -14.56 -2.22 -20.96
CA PRO A 14 -14.30 -3.65 -20.81
C PRO A 14 -14.88 -4.53 -21.93
N ALA A 15 -15.84 -4.01 -22.70
CA ALA A 15 -16.37 -4.70 -23.88
C ALA A 15 -15.31 -4.80 -25.01
N VAL A 16 -14.42 -3.81 -25.11
CA VAL A 16 -13.47 -3.66 -26.22
C VAL A 16 -12.03 -3.98 -25.80
N VAL A 17 -11.63 -3.61 -24.59
CA VAL A 17 -10.25 -3.76 -24.11
C VAL A 17 -10.16 -4.91 -23.10
N LYS A 18 -9.31 -5.91 -23.37
CA LYS A 18 -9.16 -7.11 -22.51
C LYS A 18 -8.65 -6.74 -21.12
N SER A 19 -7.59 -5.95 -20.99
CA SER A 19 -7.01 -5.58 -19.69
C SER A 19 -8.01 -4.83 -18.79
N GLU A 20 -8.85 -3.97 -19.38
CA GLU A 20 -9.90 -3.28 -18.65
C GLU A 20 -11.02 -4.23 -18.21
N ARG A 21 -11.31 -5.26 -19.00
CA ARG A 21 -12.24 -6.34 -18.61
C ARG A 21 -11.71 -7.12 -17.41
N GLU A 22 -10.44 -7.49 -17.43
CA GLU A 22 -9.79 -8.20 -16.32
C GLU A 22 -9.81 -7.33 -15.05
N ALA A 23 -9.48 -6.04 -15.17
CA ALA A 23 -9.55 -5.11 -14.06
C ALA A 23 -10.98 -4.98 -13.48
N CYS A 24 -12.00 -4.88 -14.34
CA CYS A 24 -13.40 -4.86 -13.90
C CYS A 24 -13.81 -6.17 -13.23
N SER A 25 -13.46 -7.32 -13.82
CA SER A 25 -13.77 -8.64 -13.26
C SER A 25 -13.15 -8.84 -11.87
N TYR A 26 -11.88 -8.44 -11.70
CA TYR A 26 -11.21 -8.45 -10.41
C TYR A 26 -11.95 -7.58 -9.39
N LEU A 27 -12.31 -6.33 -9.74
CA LEU A 27 -13.03 -5.45 -8.83
C LEU A 27 -14.43 -5.97 -8.48
N ASP A 28 -15.12 -6.61 -9.41
CA ASP A 28 -16.44 -7.19 -9.18
C ASP A 28 -16.38 -8.42 -8.28
N SER A 29 -15.28 -9.17 -8.31
CA SER A 29 -15.04 -10.29 -7.39
C SER A 29 -14.86 -9.86 -5.93
N LEU A 30 -14.46 -8.60 -5.68
CA LEU A 30 -14.24 -8.09 -4.33
C LEU A 30 -15.54 -7.67 -3.63
N PRO A 31 -15.62 -7.80 -2.29
CA PRO A 31 -16.69 -7.22 -1.50
C PRO A 31 -16.82 -5.72 -1.73
N ALA A 32 -18.05 -5.21 -1.78
CA ALA A 32 -18.32 -3.79 -2.07
C ALA A 32 -17.57 -2.81 -1.15
N SER A 33 -17.37 -3.20 0.12
CA SER A 33 -16.62 -2.43 1.13
C SER A 33 -15.13 -2.26 0.78
N GLU A 34 -14.55 -3.18 0.00
CA GLU A 34 -13.11 -3.20 -0.28
C GLU A 34 -12.77 -2.61 -1.65
N ARG A 35 -13.72 -2.55 -2.58
CA ARG A 35 -13.51 -2.03 -3.94
C ARG A 35 -12.87 -0.65 -3.96
N SER A 36 -13.38 0.28 -3.14
CA SER A 36 -12.83 1.64 -3.05
C SER A 36 -11.38 1.66 -2.53
N ARG A 37 -11.04 0.75 -1.62
CA ARG A 37 -9.68 0.63 -1.07
C ARG A 37 -8.73 0.05 -2.13
N ALA A 38 -9.15 -1.00 -2.82
CA ALA A 38 -8.40 -1.64 -3.89
C ALA A 38 -8.12 -0.67 -5.05
N GLN A 39 -9.14 0.07 -5.50
CA GLN A 39 -9.00 1.10 -6.55
C GLN A 39 -7.99 2.19 -6.17
N ARG A 40 -8.06 2.71 -4.93
CA ARG A 40 -7.10 3.71 -4.43
C ARG A 40 -5.67 3.15 -4.39
N ALA A 41 -5.51 1.92 -3.89
CA ALA A 41 -4.21 1.27 -3.84
C ALA A 41 -3.63 1.06 -5.25
N ALA A 42 -4.42 0.54 -6.19
CA ALA A 42 -4.02 0.34 -7.57
C ALA A 42 -3.62 1.67 -8.25
N PHE A 43 -4.41 2.73 -8.06
CA PHE A 43 -4.11 4.05 -8.61
C PHE A 43 -2.78 4.62 -8.07
N LEU A 44 -2.58 4.57 -6.75
CA LEU A 44 -1.36 5.08 -6.11
C LEU A 44 -0.13 4.24 -6.47
N ALA A 45 -0.26 2.91 -6.50
CA ALA A 45 0.81 2.00 -6.90
C ALA A 45 1.21 2.22 -8.36
N GLY A 46 0.23 2.34 -9.26
CA GLY A 46 0.45 2.65 -10.67
C GLY A 46 1.19 3.97 -10.87
N LEU A 47 0.77 5.05 -10.19
CA LEU A 47 1.47 6.34 -10.26
C LEU A 47 2.89 6.27 -9.70
N ALA A 48 3.10 5.57 -8.59
CA ALA A 48 4.43 5.38 -8.01
C ALA A 48 5.35 4.59 -8.95
N LEU A 49 4.80 3.59 -9.66
CA LEU A 49 5.53 2.80 -10.65
C LEU A 49 5.85 3.62 -11.91
N ILE A 50 4.89 4.38 -12.43
CA ILE A 50 5.10 5.29 -13.57
C ILE A 50 6.23 6.28 -13.26
N LYS A 51 6.28 6.83 -12.03
CA LYS A 51 7.32 7.76 -11.62
C LYS A 51 8.74 7.15 -11.65
N ARG A 52 8.87 5.84 -11.38
CA ARG A 52 10.17 5.14 -11.29
C ARG A 52 10.56 4.48 -12.61
N THR A 53 9.62 3.76 -13.21
CA THR A 53 9.82 2.90 -14.39
C THR A 53 8.58 2.98 -15.29
N PRO A 54 8.46 4.03 -16.13
CA PRO A 54 7.28 4.26 -16.96
C PRO A 54 6.99 3.11 -17.93
N ALA A 55 8.00 2.62 -18.65
CA ALA A 55 7.84 1.57 -19.66
C ALA A 55 7.24 0.29 -19.06
N LEU A 56 7.74 -0.12 -17.88
CA LEU A 56 7.22 -1.27 -17.15
C LEU A 56 5.77 -1.05 -16.68
N ALA A 57 5.43 0.17 -16.23
CA ALA A 57 4.07 0.46 -15.79
C ALA A 57 3.06 0.35 -16.93
N TYR A 58 3.41 0.85 -18.11
CA TYR A 58 2.56 0.74 -19.30
C TYR A 58 2.48 -0.69 -19.81
N SER A 59 3.58 -1.44 -19.82
CA SER A 59 3.53 -2.86 -20.21
C SER A 59 2.69 -3.69 -19.24
N LEU A 60 2.77 -3.44 -17.93
CA LEU A 60 1.90 -4.09 -16.94
C LEU A 60 0.41 -3.76 -17.16
N ALA A 61 0.10 -2.54 -17.59
CA ALA A 61 -1.27 -2.11 -17.86
C ALA A 61 -1.89 -2.81 -19.10
N GLU A 62 -1.07 -3.38 -19.98
CA GLU A 62 -1.53 -4.23 -21.08
C GLU A 62 -2.05 -5.58 -20.60
N TRP A 63 -1.72 -5.97 -19.36
CA TRP A 63 -2.17 -7.21 -18.71
C TRP A 63 -1.87 -8.44 -19.59
N SER A 64 -0.67 -8.46 -20.17
CA SER A 64 -0.19 -9.59 -20.95
C SER A 64 0.05 -10.80 -20.04
N GLU A 65 -0.33 -11.99 -20.53
CA GLU A 65 -0.07 -13.26 -19.83
C GLU A 65 1.41 -13.67 -19.90
N ASP A 66 2.19 -13.03 -20.78
CA ASP A 66 3.62 -13.22 -20.87
C ASP A 66 4.24 -12.83 -19.52
N GLU A 67 4.91 -13.81 -18.90
CA GLU A 67 5.42 -13.76 -17.55
C GLU A 67 6.25 -12.49 -17.33
N ILE A 68 5.62 -11.43 -16.81
CA ILE A 68 6.33 -10.21 -16.43
C ILE A 68 7.19 -10.62 -15.25
N ARG A 69 8.47 -10.90 -15.53
CA ARG A 69 9.50 -11.14 -14.52
C ARG A 69 9.61 -9.87 -13.68
N MET A 70 8.81 -9.80 -12.62
CA MET A 70 8.87 -8.73 -11.67
C MET A 70 10.23 -8.82 -10.99
N PRO A 71 11.08 -7.77 -11.06
CA PRO A 71 12.28 -7.75 -10.24
C PRO A 71 11.85 -7.86 -8.78
N PRO A 72 12.58 -8.61 -7.94
CA PRO A 72 12.23 -8.76 -6.54
C PRO A 72 12.07 -7.37 -5.93
N LEU A 73 10.95 -7.16 -5.23
CA LEU A 73 10.76 -5.93 -4.47
C LEU A 73 11.96 -5.76 -3.54
N PRO A 74 12.54 -4.55 -3.41
CA PRO A 74 13.58 -4.32 -2.42
C PRO A 74 13.03 -4.77 -1.07
N VAL A 75 13.75 -5.69 -0.42
CA VAL A 75 13.44 -6.18 0.92
C VAL A 75 13.25 -4.94 1.78
N GLN A 76 12.01 -4.70 2.23
CA GLN A 76 11.77 -3.68 3.25
C GLN A 76 12.72 -4.04 4.40
N PRO A 77 13.53 -3.10 4.91
CA PRO A 77 14.34 -3.40 6.07
C PRO A 77 13.39 -3.92 7.13
N GLU A 78 13.55 -5.19 7.51
CA GLU A 78 12.85 -5.76 8.64
C GLU A 78 13.06 -4.76 9.77
N LYS A 79 11.97 -4.18 10.28
CA LYS A 79 12.02 -3.42 11.52
C LYS A 79 12.78 -4.31 12.49
N PRO A 80 13.96 -3.91 13.01
CA PRO A 80 14.79 -4.82 13.77
C PRO A 80 13.94 -5.44 14.86
N ALA A 81 13.81 -6.77 14.84
CA ALA A 81 13.32 -7.49 15.99
C ALA A 81 14.21 -7.05 17.15
N GLN A 82 13.65 -6.29 18.08
CA GLN A 82 14.36 -5.91 19.29
C GLN A 82 14.80 -7.23 19.95
N PRO A 83 16.11 -7.43 20.17
CA PRO A 83 16.57 -8.62 20.86
C PRO A 83 15.96 -8.60 22.26
N ALA A 84 15.36 -9.73 22.65
CA ALA A 84 15.02 -10.02 24.02
C ALA A 84 16.32 -10.06 24.83
N ALA A 85 16.65 -8.96 25.50
CA ALA A 85 17.75 -8.88 26.44
C ALA A 85 17.33 -8.02 27.65
N ASP A 86 17.28 -8.68 28.80
CA ASP A 86 17.23 -8.18 30.18
C ASP A 86 16.19 -7.12 30.55
N SER A 87 15.05 -7.62 31.03
CA SER A 87 13.95 -6.92 31.68
C SER A 87 14.28 -6.40 33.10
N ALA A 88 15.41 -5.71 33.28
CA ALA A 88 15.78 -5.12 34.58
C ALA A 88 15.79 -3.57 34.59
N PRO A 89 16.38 -2.85 33.61
CA PRO A 89 16.47 -1.39 33.70
C PRO A 89 15.18 -0.66 33.29
N HIS A 90 14.27 -1.32 32.55
CA HIS A 90 13.05 -0.69 32.03
C HIS A 90 12.04 -0.32 33.13
N MET A 91 11.87 -1.16 34.16
CA MET A 91 10.90 -0.89 35.25
C MET A 91 11.32 0.29 36.14
N GLN A 92 12.62 0.55 36.30
CA GLN A 92 13.11 1.70 37.07
C GLN A 92 12.87 3.02 36.34
N GLN A 93 13.01 3.03 35.01
CA GLN A 93 12.73 4.20 34.18
C GLN A 93 11.24 4.57 34.21
N VAL A 94 10.35 3.57 34.11
CA VAL A 94 8.90 3.78 34.15
C VAL A 94 8.44 4.33 35.51
N LYS A 95 9.00 3.82 36.63
CA LYS A 95 8.69 4.34 37.97
C LYS A 95 9.09 5.80 38.14
N LYS A 96 10.29 6.19 37.68
CA LYS A 96 10.74 7.60 37.75
C LYS A 96 9.84 8.51 36.93
N ASN A 97 9.43 8.08 35.74
CA ASN A 97 8.55 8.87 34.88
C ASN A 97 7.17 9.08 35.52
N ILE A 98 6.56 8.04 36.08
CA ILE A 98 5.23 8.16 36.73
C ILE A 98 5.29 9.11 37.94
N GLN A 99 6.37 9.07 38.72
CA GLN A 99 6.53 9.93 39.90
C GLN A 99 6.74 11.41 39.54
N ALA A 100 7.28 11.70 38.35
CA ALA A 100 7.40 13.07 37.85
C ALA A 100 6.06 13.67 37.41
N PHE A 101 5.10 12.84 36.98
CA PHE A 101 3.77 13.30 36.53
C PHE A 101 2.75 13.43 37.67
N PHE A 102 3.00 12.81 38.83
CA PHE A 102 2.10 12.86 39.99
C PHE A 102 2.87 13.07 41.30
N PRO A 103 3.38 14.29 41.57
CA PRO A 103 3.90 14.64 42.88
C PRO A 103 2.74 14.74 43.89
N LYS A 104 2.97 14.23 45.12
CA LYS A 104 2.03 14.40 46.25
C LYS A 104 1.99 15.84 46.73
#